data_AF-A0A9W6CZL5-F1
#
_entry.id   AF-A0A9W6CZL5-F1
#
_cell.length_a   1.000
_cell.length_b   1.000
_cell.length_c   1.000
_cell.angle_alpha   90.00
_cell.angle_beta   90.00
_cell.angle_gamma   90.00
#
_symmetry.space_group_name_H-M   'P 1'
#
loop_
_entity.id
_entity.type
_entity.pdbx_description
1 polymer ?
#
loop_
_entity_poly.entity_id
_entity_poly.type
_entity_poly.pdbx_seq_one_letter_code
_entity_poly.pdbx_strand_id
1 'polypeptide(L)'
;MPEAPSRWHPILAASEPAAGHWVLIDSLGREYGRVTIVRRGDEVGYRAWFGEASVGSFTTLRRSCEAVHRAFLDAHGPGGFAPLPWHT
;
A
#
# COMPACT_ATOMS: atom_id res chain seq x y z
N MET A 1 13.96 -7.95 27.50
CA MET A 1 12.81 -8.39 26.67
C MET A 1 13.27 -8.29 25.22
N PRO A 2 13.06 -9.29 24.36
CA PRO A 2 13.34 -9.08 22.95
C PRO A 2 12.40 -7.98 22.45
N GLU A 3 12.95 -6.98 21.78
CA GLU A 3 12.19 -5.97 21.07
C GLU A 3 11.35 -6.69 20.02
N ALA A 4 10.03 -6.47 20.01
CA ALA A 4 9.19 -7.00 18.94
C ALA A 4 9.73 -6.46 17.62
N PRO A 5 9.94 -7.29 16.58
CA PRO A 5 10.48 -6.78 15.31
C PRO A 5 9.59 -5.63 14.87
N SER A 6 10.20 -4.47 14.59
CA SER A 6 9.51 -3.28 14.10
C SER A 6 8.57 -3.72 12.99
N ARG A 7 7.27 -3.78 13.29
CA ARG A 7 6.26 -4.22 12.33
C ARG A 7 6.34 -3.19 11.23
N TRP A 8 6.94 -3.58 10.10
CA TRP A 8 7.10 -2.69 8.96
C TRP A 8 5.73 -2.06 8.68
N HIS A 9 5.67 -0.72 8.72
CA HIS A 9 4.43 0.02 8.62
C HIS A 9 4.37 0.66 7.24
N PRO A 10 3.39 0.30 6.38
CA PRO A 10 3.32 0.81 5.01
C PRO A 10 3.16 2.33 4.91
N ILE A 11 2.73 3.01 6.00
CA ILE A 11 2.73 4.47 6.04
C ILE A 11 4.15 5.06 6.04
N LEU A 12 5.15 4.32 6.53
CA LEU A 12 6.56 4.71 6.46
C LEU A 12 7.16 4.45 5.06
N ALA A 13 6.48 3.65 4.22
CA ALA A 13 6.83 3.45 2.81
C ALA A 13 6.12 4.46 1.88
N ALA A 14 5.28 5.33 2.43
CA ALA A 14 4.60 6.37 1.66
C ALA A 14 5.53 7.59 1.50
N SER A 15 5.74 7.99 0.25
CA SER A 15 6.35 9.28 -0.11
C SER A 15 5.25 10.25 -0.53
N GLU A 16 5.36 11.52 -0.14
CA GLU A 16 4.42 12.60 -0.50
C GLU A 16 5.07 13.54 -1.53
N PRO A 17 5.00 13.25 -2.84
CA PRO A 17 5.56 14.12 -3.87
C PRO A 17 4.80 15.44 -4.02
N ALA A 18 3.51 15.46 -3.66
CA ALA A 18 2.66 16.64 -3.69
C ALA A 18 1.59 16.54 -2.60
N ALA A 19 1.16 17.69 -2.07
CA ALA A 19 0.16 17.73 -1.01
C ALA A 19 -1.12 16.98 -1.42
N GLY A 20 -1.53 16.02 -0.59
CA GLY A 20 -2.71 15.21 -0.89
C GLY A 20 -2.48 14.07 -1.89
N HIS A 21 -1.23 13.82 -2.29
CA HIS A 21 -0.83 12.72 -3.15
C HIS A 21 0.29 11.94 -2.49
N TRP A 22 0.07 10.63 -2.31
CA TRP A 22 1.06 9.72 -1.75
C TRP A 22 1.34 8.59 -2.73
N VAL A 23 2.60 8.23 -2.87
CA VAL A 23 3.06 7.04 -3.60
C VAL A 23 3.65 6.05 -2.60
N LEU A 24 3.35 4.77 -2.75
CA LEU A 24 3.94 3.72 -1.93
C LEU A 24 5.10 3.10 -2.70
N ILE A 25 6.28 3.15 -2.10
CA ILE A 25 7.55 2.74 -2.70
C ILE A 25 8.02 1.45 -2.04
N ASP A 26 8.41 0.46 -2.86
CA ASP A 26 8.97 -0.80 -2.36
C ASP A 26 10.45 -0.66 -1.95
N SER A 27 11.05 -1.74 -1.46
CA SER A 27 12.46 -1.77 -1.05
C SER A 27 13.46 -1.56 -2.19
N LEU A 28 13.02 -1.65 -3.45
CA LEU A 28 13.83 -1.43 -4.65
C LEU A 28 13.65 -0.01 -5.22
N GLY A 29 12.90 0.85 -4.53
CA GLY A 29 12.61 2.21 -4.98
C GLY A 29 11.52 2.28 -6.06
N ARG A 30 10.74 1.22 -6.27
CA ARG A 30 9.68 1.18 -7.28
C ARG A 30 8.35 1.59 -6.66
N GLU A 31 7.61 2.43 -7.38
CA GLU A 31 6.22 2.70 -7.05
C GLU A 31 5.38 1.46 -7.30
N TYR A 32 4.65 1.01 -6.27
CA TYR A 32 3.70 -0.08 -6.41
C TYR A 32 2.25 0.38 -6.19
N GLY A 33 2.03 1.57 -5.65
CA GLY A 33 0.68 2.08 -5.49
C GLY A 33 0.60 3.57 -5.19
N ARG A 34 -0.63 4.08 -5.29
CA ARG A 34 -0.94 5.50 -5.17
C ARG A 34 -2.12 5.70 -4.23
N VAL A 35 -2.10 6.82 -3.51
CA VAL A 35 -3.24 7.31 -2.73
C VAL A 35 -3.42 8.80 -3.02
N THR A 36 -4.64 9.24 -3.27
CA THR A 36 -4.95 10.66 -3.41
C THR A 36 -6.09 11.05 -2.48
N ILE A 37 -6.01 12.26 -1.94
CA ILE A 37 -7.12 12.86 -1.21
C ILE A 37 -8.29 13.11 -2.17
N VAL A 38 -9.51 12.90 -1.68
CA VAL A 38 -10.75 13.20 -2.39
C VAL A 38 -11.62 14.03 -1.46
N ARG A 39 -12.24 15.08 -1.98
CA ARG A 39 -13.19 15.93 -1.25
C ARG A 39 -14.58 15.80 -1.86
N ARG A 40 -15.60 15.60 -1.02
CA ARG A 40 -17.01 15.57 -1.43
C ARG A 40 -17.82 16.43 -0.48
N GLY A 41 -18.08 17.68 -0.87
CA GLY A 41 -18.60 18.68 0.05
C GLY A 41 -17.61 18.90 1.20
N ASP A 42 -18.09 18.77 2.44
CA ASP A 42 -17.28 18.92 3.65
C ASP A 42 -16.56 17.63 4.07
N GLU A 43 -16.78 16.52 3.36
CA GLU A 43 -16.12 15.25 3.64
C GLU A 43 -14.76 15.13 2.95
N VAL A 44 -13.77 14.64 3.70
CA VAL A 44 -12.45 14.27 3.20
C VAL A 44 -12.28 12.76 3.24
N GLY A 45 -11.88 12.18 2.12
CA GLY A 45 -11.54 10.78 1.98
C GLY A 45 -10.28 10.57 1.15
N TYR A 46 -9.98 9.31 0.88
CA TYR A 46 -8.76 8.88 0.18
C TYR A 46 -9.13 7.81 -0.84
N ARG A 47 -8.72 7.99 -2.09
CA ARG A 47 -8.82 6.96 -3.13
C ARG A 47 -7.48 6.26 -3.24
N ALA A 48 -7.49 4.94 -3.38
CA ALA A 48 -6.29 4.13 -3.33
C ALA A 48 -6.18 3.19 -4.55
N TRP A 49 -4.98 3.01 -5.07
CA TRP A 49 -4.66 2.22 -6.25
C TRP A 49 -3.42 1.35 -6.05
N PHE A 50 -3.45 0.16 -6.63
CA PHE A 50 -2.32 -0.77 -6.77
C PHE A 50 -2.00 -0.87 -8.27
N GLY A 51 -0.88 -0.31 -8.70
CA GLY A 51 -0.64 0.00 -10.12
C GLY A 51 -1.78 0.83 -10.72
N GLU A 52 -2.47 0.25 -11.71
CA GLU A 52 -3.66 0.84 -12.35
C GLU A 52 -4.98 0.35 -11.74
N ALA A 53 -4.96 -0.69 -10.90
CA ALA A 53 -6.17 -1.24 -10.30
C ALA A 53 -6.61 -0.40 -9.10
N SER A 54 -7.87 0.04 -9.10
CA SER A 54 -8.46 0.70 -7.95
C SER A 54 -8.68 -0.29 -6.81
N VAL A 55 -8.06 -0.03 -5.66
CA VAL A 55 -8.23 -0.82 -4.43
C VAL A 55 -9.48 -0.40 -3.66
N GLY A 56 -9.84 0.89 -3.71
CA GLY A 56 -11.07 1.40 -3.09
C GLY A 56 -10.96 2.82 -2.57
N SER A 57 -11.98 3.24 -1.80
CA SER A 57 -12.02 4.53 -1.12
C SER A 57 -12.06 4.34 0.39
N PHE A 58 -11.39 5.21 1.14
CA PHE A 58 -11.18 5.09 2.57
C PHE A 58 -11.34 6.46 3.26
N THR A 59 -11.63 6.44 4.56
CA THR A 59 -11.79 7.67 5.37
C THR A 59 -10.50 8.13 6.03
N THR A 60 -9.41 7.35 5.94
CA THR A 60 -8.12 7.70 6.53
C THR A 60 -6.98 7.28 5.61
N LEU A 61 -5.90 8.08 5.59
CA LEU A 61 -4.68 7.78 4.84
C LEU A 61 -4.09 6.42 5.23
N ARG A 62 -4.04 6.13 6.54
CA ARG A 62 -3.52 4.86 7.05
C ARG A 62 -4.25 3.66 6.44
N ARG A 63 -5.59 3.66 6.43
CA ARG A 63 -6.37 2.55 5.86
C ARG A 63 -6.17 2.41 4.35
N SER A 64 -6.06 3.51 3.62
CA SER A 64 -5.75 3.45 2.19
C SER A 64 -4.36 2.85 1.92
N CYS A 65 -3.33 3.26 2.67
CA CYS A 65 -1.98 2.69 2.53
C CYS A 65 -1.94 1.20 2.91
N GLU A 66 -2.65 0.81 3.98
CA GLU A 66 -2.77 -0.59 4.39
C GLU A 66 -3.44 -1.46 3.33
N ALA A 67 -4.50 -0.95 2.68
CA ALA A 67 -5.21 -1.68 1.64
C ALA A 67 -4.36 -1.86 0.37
N VAL A 68 -3.65 -0.80 -0.06
CA VAL A 68 -2.72 -0.89 -1.20
C VAL A 68 -1.59 -1.87 -0.90
N HIS A 69 -1.04 -1.81 0.31
CA HIS A 69 0.00 -2.76 0.71
C HIS A 69 -0.52 -4.20 0.81
N ARG A 70 -1.76 -4.42 1.28
CA ARG A 70 -2.37 -5.74 1.26
C ARG A 70 -2.49 -6.27 -0.17
N ALA A 71 -2.96 -5.46 -1.11
CA ALA A 71 -3.02 -5.84 -2.52
C ALA A 71 -1.63 -6.19 -3.10
N PHE A 72 -0.59 -5.45 -2.70
CA PHE A 72 0.79 -5.77 -3.05
C PHE A 72 1.23 -7.12 -2.49
N LEU A 73 0.99 -7.41 -1.21
CA LEU A 73 1.33 -8.70 -0.61
C LEU A 73 0.58 -9.86 -1.26
N ASP A 74 -0.72 -9.69 -1.52
CA ASP A 74 -1.56 -10.72 -2.12
C ASP A 74 -1.08 -11.04 -3.55
N ALA A 75 -0.63 -10.03 -4.31
CA ALA A 75 -0.03 -10.21 -5.64
C ALA A 75 1.32 -10.96 -5.62
N HIS A 76 2.04 -10.95 -4.51
CA HIS A 76 3.34 -11.63 -4.33
C HIS A 76 3.24 -12.88 -3.43
N GLY A 77 2.05 -13.20 -2.91
CA GLY A 77 1.79 -14.35 -2.06
C GLY A 77 1.50 -15.63 -2.85
N PRO A 78 1.30 -16.78 -2.16
CA PRO A 78 0.97 -18.05 -2.79
C PRO A 78 -0.35 -17.93 -3.57
N GLY A 79 -0.24 -17.88 -4.91
CA GLY A 79 -1.34 -17.55 -5.84
C GLY A 79 -0.95 -16.55 -6.94
N GLY A 80 0.17 -15.81 -6.79
CA GLY A 80 0.61 -14.77 -7.74
C GLY A 80 1.84 -15.11 -8.59
N PHE A 81 2.93 -15.58 -7.99
CA PHE A 81 4.07 -16.25 -8.65
C PHE A 81 5.06 -16.70 -7.56
N ALA A 82 5.00 -17.96 -7.17
CA ALA A 82 6.08 -18.61 -6.44
C ALA A 82 6.11 -20.07 -6.88
N PRO A 83 7.01 -20.49 -7.80
CA PRO A 83 7.28 -21.90 -7.96
C PRO A 83 7.78 -22.41 -6.60
N LEU A 84 7.09 -23.40 -6.03
CA LEU A 84 7.45 -24.01 -4.75
C LEU A 84 8.93 -24.49 -4.83
N PRO A 85 9.87 -23.91 -4.05
CA PRO A 85 11.30 -24.21 -4.24
C PRO A 85 11.77 -25.54 -3.64
N TRP A 86 10.90 -26.33 -3.01
CA TRP A 86 11.33 -27.47 -2.18
C TRP A 86 10.42 -28.70 -2.22
N HIS A 87 9.98 -29.12 -3.42
CA HIS A 87 9.57 -30.51 -3.61
C HIS A 87 10.72 -31.30 -4.22
N THR A 88 11.18 -32.33 -3.49
CA THR A 88 12.09 -33.39 -3.95
C THR A 88 11.28 -34.54 -4.51
#